data_AF-A0A1I5I884-F1
#
_entry.id   AF-A0A1I5I884-F1
#
_cell.length_a   1.000
_cell.length_b   1.000
_cell.length_c   1.000
_cell.angle_alpha   90.00
_cell.angle_beta   90.00
_cell.angle_gamma   90.00
#
_symmetry.space_group_name_H-M   'P 1'
#
loop_
_entity.id
_entity.type
_entity.pdbx_description
1 polymer ?
#
loop_
_entity_poly.entity_id
_entity_poly.type
_entity_poly.pdbx_seq_one_letter_code
_entity_poly.pdbx_strand_id
1 'polypeptide(L)'
;MSSDPDRLGTPQSGERPRYHDGTTRPGAQPRNQRHDRHGRAGTERREVSRNNPAADRYWYLKIYLNDQLALGVVWRQLARRAQRSNRDTPLGDALARVATGIAEDVETFRSLMRQAGIRPSRMKPGAAVAAERLGRLKLNGRLADYSPLSRFTELEMLTMGIEGKKQLWTTLRDLAGLATQLPDVDFDQLIERAAAQKAELEPHRVRAGRELFISRGLSGRSCVGGDRLCQFRAIRSP
;
A
#
# COMPACT_ATOMS: atom_id res chain seq x y z
N MET A 1 -27.41 74.11 -7.86
CA MET A 1 -26.45 73.43 -6.97
C MET A 1 -25.61 72.50 -7.86
N SER A 2 -24.72 73.06 -8.70
CA SER A 2 -23.26 73.26 -8.52
C SER A 2 -22.52 71.90 -8.40
N SER A 3 -21.95 71.31 -9.47
CA SER A 3 -20.68 71.58 -10.20
C SER A 3 -19.44 70.84 -9.62
N ASP A 4 -18.83 70.03 -10.50
CA ASP A 4 -17.44 69.48 -10.65
C ASP A 4 -16.26 70.35 -10.11
N PRO A 5 -14.94 70.01 -10.25
CA PRO A 5 -14.17 68.73 -10.24
C PRO A 5 -12.72 68.84 -9.60
N ASP A 6 -11.93 67.75 -9.70
CA ASP A 6 -10.47 67.67 -10.02
C ASP A 6 -9.32 68.28 -9.14
N ARG A 7 -8.32 67.45 -8.76
CA ARG A 7 -6.89 67.47 -9.23
C ARG A 7 -5.81 66.89 -8.28
N LEU A 8 -5.08 65.92 -8.85
CA LEU A 8 -3.61 65.76 -9.00
C LEU A 8 -2.65 65.56 -7.79
N GLY A 9 -1.82 64.52 -7.94
CA GLY A 9 -0.45 64.50 -7.40
C GLY A 9 0.22 63.11 -7.33
N THR A 10 0.82 62.62 -8.42
CA THR A 10 1.98 61.70 -8.36
C THR A 10 3.26 62.54 -8.50
N PRO A 11 4.42 62.12 -7.94
CA PRO A 11 5.39 61.41 -8.80
C PRO A 11 6.35 60.40 -8.11
N GLN A 12 6.73 59.41 -8.91
CA GLN A 12 8.07 58.83 -9.19
C GLN A 12 9.07 58.40 -8.08
N SER A 13 9.47 57.14 -8.28
CA SER A 13 10.79 56.49 -8.14
C SER A 13 12.04 57.35 -8.39
N GLY A 14 13.11 57.09 -7.63
CA GLY A 14 14.48 57.58 -7.92
C GLY A 14 15.57 57.06 -6.97
N GLU A 15 16.24 55.98 -7.40
CA GLU A 15 17.67 55.65 -7.33
C GLU A 15 18.57 55.74 -6.05
N ARG A 16 19.54 54.80 -6.05
CA ARG A 16 20.62 54.46 -5.08
C ARG A 16 21.64 55.61 -4.89
N PRO A 17 22.55 55.53 -3.89
CA PRO A 17 23.90 54.98 -4.18
C PRO A 17 24.71 54.30 -3.04
N ARG A 18 25.57 53.37 -3.49
CA ARG A 18 26.95 52.96 -3.12
C ARG A 18 27.56 53.25 -1.73
N TYR A 19 28.03 52.16 -1.12
CA TYR A 19 29.38 51.84 -0.57
C TYR A 19 30.35 52.97 -0.14
N HIS A 20 30.78 52.91 1.13
CA HIS A 20 32.06 53.40 1.71
C HIS A 20 32.67 52.22 2.52
N ASP A 21 33.82 51.66 2.16
CA ASP A 21 35.22 52.03 2.48
C ASP A 21 35.66 51.66 3.91
N GLY A 22 36.87 51.08 4.05
CA GLY A 22 37.50 50.85 5.36
C GLY A 22 38.45 49.65 5.52
N THR A 23 39.63 49.72 4.87
CA THR A 23 40.98 49.46 5.44
C THR A 23 41.35 48.18 6.26
N THR A 24 42.20 47.35 5.64
CA THR A 24 43.56 46.88 6.04
C THR A 24 43.92 46.54 7.52
N ARG A 25 44.26 45.27 7.85
CA ARG A 25 45.65 44.71 8.07
C ARG A 25 45.68 43.32 8.78
N PRO A 26 46.75 42.50 8.60
CA PRO A 26 46.88 41.11 9.10
C PRO A 26 47.97 40.90 10.21
N GLY A 27 47.95 39.72 10.86
CA GLY A 27 49.05 39.09 11.64
C GLY A 27 48.83 39.02 13.17
N ALA A 28 48.51 37.85 13.78
CA ALA A 28 49.41 36.83 14.39
C ALA A 28 50.15 37.36 15.65
N GLN A 29 50.17 36.77 16.88
CA GLN A 29 50.19 35.40 17.46
C GLN A 29 50.29 35.58 19.04
N PRO A 30 50.57 34.59 19.93
CA PRO A 30 50.06 33.22 20.17
C PRO A 30 49.77 32.92 21.69
N ARG A 31 49.56 31.61 22.01
CA ARG A 31 49.49 30.90 23.33
C ARG A 31 48.08 30.80 23.94
N ASN A 32 47.60 29.65 24.43
CA ASN A 32 48.31 28.62 25.20
C ASN A 32 47.60 27.25 25.14
N GLN A 33 48.37 26.18 25.10
CA GLN A 33 47.92 24.81 25.37
C GLN A 33 47.45 24.69 26.82
N ARG A 34 46.31 24.03 27.05
CA ARG A 34 46.07 23.21 28.25
C ARG A 34 44.78 22.39 28.18
N HIS A 35 44.94 21.12 28.52
CA HIS A 35 43.95 20.11 28.95
C HIS A 35 43.25 19.27 27.89
N ASP A 36 44.03 18.30 27.39
CA ASP A 36 43.59 16.92 27.25
C ASP A 36 42.92 16.42 28.53
N ARG A 37 41.60 16.26 28.46
CA ARG A 37 40.76 15.33 29.25
C ARG A 37 39.36 15.56 28.71
N HIS A 38 38.84 14.68 27.86
CA HIS A 38 37.42 14.36 27.62
C HIS A 38 37.29 13.64 26.26
N GLY A 39 37.88 12.44 26.15
CA GLY A 39 37.89 11.69 24.88
C GLY A 39 37.46 10.22 24.96
N ARG A 40 37.22 9.66 26.16
CA ARG A 40 37.02 8.20 26.31
C ARG A 40 35.64 7.76 26.78
N ALA A 41 34.87 8.61 27.45
CA ALA A 41 33.53 8.25 27.96
C ALA A 41 32.39 8.41 26.94
N GLY A 42 32.62 9.15 25.85
CA GLY A 42 31.61 9.42 24.81
C GLY A 42 31.48 8.32 23.76
N THR A 43 32.56 7.59 23.49
CA THR A 43 32.65 6.52 22.49
C THR A 43 32.08 5.21 23.04
N GLU A 44 32.40 4.83 24.28
CA GLU A 44 31.84 3.64 24.93
C GLU A 44 30.32 3.74 25.14
N ARG A 45 29.79 4.90 25.52
CA ARG A 45 28.33 5.08 25.71
C ARG A 45 27.55 5.08 24.39
N ARG A 46 28.19 5.46 23.27
CA ARG A 46 27.59 5.37 21.91
C ARG A 46 27.70 3.96 21.30
N GLU A 47 28.71 3.18 21.64
CA GLU A 47 28.87 1.80 21.17
C GLU A 47 28.04 0.80 21.98
N VAL A 48 27.92 0.97 23.30
CA VAL A 48 27.06 0.11 24.14
C VAL A 48 25.57 0.24 23.77
N SER A 49 25.15 1.39 23.22
CA SER A 49 23.79 1.59 22.73
C SER A 49 23.52 0.94 21.35
N ARG A 50 24.54 0.49 20.61
CA ARG A 50 24.38 -0.16 19.29
C ARG A 50 24.14 -1.67 19.35
N ASN A 51 24.31 -2.31 20.50
CA ASN A 51 24.17 -3.76 20.66
C ASN A 51 23.08 -4.14 21.67
N ASN A 52 21.88 -3.55 21.55
CA ASN A 52 20.71 -4.08 22.25
C ASN A 52 19.84 -4.88 21.26
N PRO A 53 20.08 -6.19 21.11
CA PRO A 53 19.34 -7.01 20.15
C PRO A 53 17.83 -7.06 20.44
N ALA A 54 17.40 -6.79 21.68
CA ALA A 54 15.98 -6.67 22.01
C ALA A 54 15.37 -5.37 21.47
N ALA A 55 16.09 -4.25 21.55
CA ALA A 55 15.64 -2.98 20.99
C ALA A 55 15.57 -3.04 19.46
N ASP A 56 16.54 -3.72 18.81
CA ASP A 56 16.54 -3.94 17.37
C ASP A 56 15.35 -4.79 16.93
N ARG A 57 15.09 -5.91 17.63
CA ARG A 57 13.90 -6.75 17.35
C ARG A 57 12.60 -5.98 17.48
N TYR A 58 12.44 -5.18 18.54
CA TYR A 58 11.26 -4.34 18.72
C TYR A 58 11.12 -3.29 17.59
N TRP A 59 12.22 -2.69 17.16
CA TRP A 59 12.24 -1.76 16.04
C TRP A 59 11.85 -2.42 14.71
N TYR A 60 12.38 -3.59 14.40
CA TYR A 60 12.01 -4.35 13.20
C TYR A 60 10.54 -4.77 13.23
N LEU A 61 10.04 -5.24 14.37
CA LEU A 61 8.62 -5.56 14.54
C LEU A 61 7.75 -4.32 14.29
N LYS A 62 8.13 -3.17 14.82
CA LYS A 62 7.42 -1.91 14.58
C LYS A 62 7.37 -1.55 13.09
N ILE A 63 8.47 -1.65 12.33
CA ILE A 63 8.47 -1.41 10.89
C ILE A 63 7.51 -2.39 10.20
N TYR A 64 7.70 -3.68 10.47
CA TYR A 64 6.92 -4.76 9.88
C TYR A 64 5.42 -4.57 10.08
N LEU A 65 4.96 -4.35 11.33
CA LEU A 65 3.54 -4.15 11.61
C LEU A 65 2.97 -2.90 10.92
N ASN A 66 3.75 -1.83 10.78
CA ASN A 66 3.29 -0.64 10.07
C ASN A 66 3.11 -0.88 8.57
N ASP A 67 4.03 -1.60 7.94
CA ASP A 67 3.94 -1.95 6.52
C ASP A 67 2.74 -2.87 6.26
N GLN A 68 2.55 -3.87 7.12
CA GLN A 68 1.41 -4.79 7.05
C GLN A 68 0.07 -4.09 7.25
N LEU A 69 0.00 -3.10 8.15
CA LEU A 69 -1.21 -2.30 8.35
C LEU A 69 -1.53 -1.48 7.09
N ALA A 70 -0.51 -0.90 6.45
CA ALA A 70 -0.68 -0.16 5.21
C ALA A 70 -1.22 -1.07 4.09
N LEU A 71 -0.66 -2.28 3.94
CA LEU A 71 -1.17 -3.29 3.01
C LEU A 71 -2.62 -3.69 3.32
N GLY A 72 -2.97 -3.95 4.58
CA GLY A 72 -4.34 -4.27 4.99
C GLY A 72 -5.35 -3.18 4.62
N VAL A 73 -4.98 -1.90 4.78
CA VAL A 73 -5.81 -0.76 4.37
C VAL A 73 -6.00 -0.73 2.85
N VAL A 74 -4.96 -1.04 2.07
CA VAL A 74 -5.02 -1.13 0.60
C VAL A 74 -5.98 -2.24 0.18
N TRP A 75 -5.86 -3.44 0.75
CA TRP A 75 -6.74 -4.57 0.44
C TRP A 75 -8.21 -4.28 0.79
N ARG A 76 -8.46 -3.60 1.91
CA ARG A 76 -9.80 -3.15 2.30
C ARG A 76 -10.40 -2.21 1.24
N GLN A 77 -9.62 -1.26 0.74
CA GLN A 77 -10.07 -0.31 -0.28
C GLN A 77 -10.34 -1.00 -1.61
N LEU A 78 -9.47 -1.94 -2.01
CA LEU A 78 -9.66 -2.76 -3.20
C LEU A 78 -10.96 -3.58 -3.10
N ALA A 79 -11.19 -4.27 -1.98
CA ALA A 79 -12.38 -5.08 -1.77
C ALA A 79 -13.66 -4.24 -1.85
N ARG A 80 -13.68 -3.07 -1.19
CA ARG A 80 -14.81 -2.13 -1.26
C ARG A 80 -15.01 -1.58 -2.68
N ARG A 81 -13.94 -1.32 -3.42
CA ARG A 81 -14.05 -0.85 -4.81
C ARG A 81 -14.60 -1.95 -5.71
N ALA A 82 -14.06 -3.15 -5.65
CA ALA A 82 -14.52 -4.30 -6.42
C ALA A 82 -16.00 -4.59 -6.11
N GLN A 83 -16.40 -4.51 -4.84
CA GLN A 83 -17.80 -4.65 -4.42
C GLN A 83 -18.70 -3.65 -5.14
N ARG A 84 -18.32 -2.36 -5.18
CA ARG A 84 -19.10 -1.32 -5.86
C ARG A 84 -19.27 -1.57 -7.35
N SER A 85 -18.26 -2.14 -8.00
CA SER A 85 -18.30 -2.48 -9.43
C SER A 85 -19.12 -3.75 -9.74
N ASN A 86 -19.48 -4.54 -8.73
CA ASN A 86 -20.23 -5.79 -8.89
C ASN A 86 -21.51 -5.79 -8.03
N ARG A 87 -22.08 -4.62 -7.74
CA ARG A 87 -23.33 -4.49 -6.97
C ARG A 87 -24.45 -5.30 -7.59
N ASP A 88 -25.37 -5.76 -6.73
CA ASP A 88 -26.56 -6.51 -7.14
C ASP A 88 -26.23 -7.82 -7.87
N THR A 89 -25.05 -8.37 -7.59
CA THR A 89 -24.62 -9.70 -8.07
C THR A 89 -24.15 -10.56 -6.90
N PRO A 90 -24.18 -11.90 -7.04
CA PRO A 90 -23.62 -12.79 -6.02
C PRO A 90 -22.15 -12.51 -5.67
N LEU A 91 -21.38 -12.02 -6.65
CA LEU A 91 -19.98 -11.60 -6.42
C LEU A 91 -19.93 -10.31 -5.58
N GLY A 92 -20.84 -9.37 -5.80
CA GLY A 92 -20.97 -8.16 -4.98
C GLY A 92 -21.23 -8.49 -3.51
N ASP A 93 -22.10 -9.45 -3.24
CA ASP A 93 -22.43 -9.89 -1.88
C ASP A 93 -21.24 -10.56 -1.20
N ALA A 94 -20.54 -11.44 -1.92
CA ALA A 94 -19.30 -12.06 -1.43
C ALA A 94 -18.22 -11.00 -1.12
N LEU A 95 -18.00 -10.05 -2.03
CA LEU A 95 -17.07 -8.95 -1.82
C LEU A 95 -17.49 -8.04 -0.67
N ALA A 96 -18.79 -7.88 -0.40
CA ALA A 96 -19.28 -7.10 0.73
C ALA A 96 -18.94 -7.75 2.07
N ARG A 97 -19.13 -9.08 2.17
CA ARG A 97 -18.74 -9.86 3.36
C ARG A 97 -17.23 -9.84 3.57
N VAL A 98 -16.46 -10.10 2.52
CA VAL A 98 -14.99 -10.05 2.59
C VAL A 98 -14.48 -8.64 2.91
N ALA A 99 -15.05 -7.58 2.33
CA ALA A 99 -14.65 -6.21 2.63
C ALA A 99 -14.96 -5.80 4.07
N THR A 100 -16.02 -6.37 4.67
CA THR A 100 -16.35 -6.18 6.09
C THR A 100 -15.37 -6.94 6.95
N GLY A 101 -15.10 -8.20 6.64
CA GLY A 101 -14.08 -9.00 7.31
C GLY A 101 -12.72 -8.32 7.30
N ILE A 102 -12.20 -7.88 6.15
CA ILE A 102 -10.91 -7.17 6.06
C ILE A 102 -10.93 -5.87 6.88
N ALA A 103 -12.07 -5.18 6.99
CA ALA A 103 -12.16 -3.99 7.85
C ALA A 103 -12.01 -4.37 9.34
N GLU A 104 -12.65 -5.44 9.79
CA GLU A 104 -12.51 -5.99 11.13
C GLU A 104 -11.08 -6.46 11.42
N ASP A 105 -10.42 -7.11 10.44
CA ASP A 105 -8.99 -7.46 10.53
C ASP A 105 -8.13 -6.23 10.79
N VAL A 106 -8.36 -5.16 10.03
CA VAL A 106 -7.58 -3.91 10.15
C VAL A 106 -7.78 -3.30 11.54
N GLU A 107 -8.99 -3.30 12.09
CA GLU A 107 -9.21 -2.77 13.44
C GLU A 107 -8.63 -3.68 14.52
N THR A 108 -8.75 -5.00 14.36
CA THR A 108 -8.11 -5.99 15.23
C THR A 108 -6.59 -5.78 15.24
N PHE A 109 -6.01 -5.60 14.06
CA PHE A 109 -4.58 -5.36 13.90
C PHE A 109 -4.13 -4.06 14.57
N ARG A 110 -4.92 -2.98 14.44
CA ARG A 110 -4.66 -1.74 15.18
C ARG A 110 -4.76 -1.92 16.69
N SER A 111 -5.70 -2.73 17.16
CA SER A 111 -5.83 -3.05 18.58
C SER A 111 -4.60 -3.79 19.10
N LEU A 112 -4.19 -4.83 18.39
CA LEU A 112 -2.98 -5.60 18.67
C LEU A 112 -1.75 -4.70 18.71
N MET A 113 -1.56 -3.81 17.72
CA MET A 113 -0.45 -2.86 17.72
C MET A 113 -0.45 -1.97 18.97
N ARG A 114 -1.62 -1.46 19.39
CA ARG A 114 -1.74 -0.66 20.63
C ARG A 114 -1.34 -1.45 21.86
N GLN A 115 -1.80 -2.70 21.99
CA GLN A 115 -1.48 -3.57 23.12
C GLN A 115 0.01 -3.92 23.16
N ALA A 116 0.64 -4.10 21.99
CA ALA A 116 2.08 -4.29 21.86
C ALA A 116 2.92 -3.02 22.06
N GLY A 117 2.31 -1.88 22.43
CA GLY A 117 3.00 -0.59 22.61
C GLY A 117 3.45 0.08 21.30
N ILE A 118 3.02 -0.42 20.15
CA ILE A 118 3.41 0.04 18.82
C ILE A 118 2.32 0.98 18.28
N ARG A 119 2.68 2.26 18.11
CA ARG A 119 1.78 3.23 17.50
C ARG A 119 1.73 3.04 15.98
N PRO A 120 0.53 2.98 15.37
CA PRO A 120 0.39 3.11 13.93
C PRO A 120 1.03 4.41 13.45
N SER A 121 1.95 4.30 12.50
CA SER A 121 2.53 5.43 11.80
C SER A 121 1.42 6.13 11.02
N ARG A 122 1.42 7.47 11.04
CA ARG A 122 0.58 8.23 10.11
C ARG A 122 0.98 7.80 8.71
N MET A 123 0.00 7.35 7.90
CA MET A 123 0.20 6.87 6.53
C MET A 123 1.21 7.76 5.80
N LYS A 124 2.44 7.25 5.69
CA LYS A 124 3.56 7.84 4.96
C LYS A 124 3.81 6.95 3.72
N PRO A 125 4.52 7.44 2.69
CA PRO A 125 4.32 7.20 1.25
C PRO A 125 4.06 5.78 0.67
N GLY A 126 4.08 4.69 1.44
CA GLY A 126 3.70 3.35 0.98
C GLY A 126 2.25 3.25 0.48
N ALA A 127 1.34 4.06 1.02
CA ALA A 127 0.00 4.23 0.47
C ALA A 127 0.01 4.80 -0.96
N ALA A 128 0.98 5.66 -1.30
CA ALA A 128 1.12 6.22 -2.64
C ALA A 128 1.61 5.17 -3.65
N VAL A 129 2.54 4.29 -3.26
CA VAL A 129 3.03 3.19 -4.11
C VAL A 129 1.94 2.15 -4.39
N ALA A 130 1.13 1.82 -3.38
CA ALA A 130 -0.01 0.94 -3.55
C ALA A 130 -1.15 1.59 -4.35
N ALA A 131 -1.41 2.88 -4.14
CA ALA A 131 -2.34 3.66 -4.95
C ALA A 131 -1.90 3.78 -6.41
N GLU A 132 -0.59 3.89 -6.67
CA GLU A 132 -0.05 3.92 -8.03
C GLU A 132 -0.23 2.56 -8.73
N ARG A 133 0.00 1.44 -8.04
CA ARG A 133 -0.25 0.08 -8.59
C ARG A 133 -1.73 -0.19 -8.81
N LEU A 134 -2.60 0.19 -7.87
CA LEU A 134 -4.06 0.14 -8.04
C LEU A 134 -4.56 1.10 -9.13
N GLY A 135 -3.90 2.24 -9.29
CA GLY A 135 -4.19 3.23 -10.33
C GLY A 135 -3.80 2.74 -11.73
N ARG A 136 -2.64 2.08 -11.88
CA ARG A 136 -2.18 1.50 -13.14
C ARG A 136 -3.10 0.38 -13.64
N LEU A 137 -3.69 -0.40 -12.73
CA LEU A 137 -4.73 -1.40 -13.08
C LEU A 137 -6.02 -0.78 -13.61
N LYS A 138 -6.30 0.47 -13.22
CA LYS A 138 -7.41 1.29 -13.69
C LYS A 138 -7.13 1.92 -15.07
N LEU A 139 -5.86 2.06 -15.45
CA LEU A 139 -5.41 2.86 -16.60
C LEU A 139 -5.08 2.05 -17.86
N ASN A 140 -5.36 0.75 -17.91
CA ASN A 140 -5.31 -0.05 -19.14
C ASN A 140 -6.47 0.26 -20.12
N GLY A 141 -6.85 1.53 -20.26
CA GLY A 141 -7.40 2.08 -21.50
C GLY A 141 -8.88 1.93 -21.82
N ARG A 142 -9.78 1.60 -20.87
CA ARG A 142 -11.24 1.59 -21.13
C ARG A 142 -12.03 2.20 -19.97
N LEU A 143 -12.09 3.52 -19.95
CA LEU A 143 -12.79 4.35 -18.96
C LEU A 143 -14.33 4.31 -19.05
N ALA A 144 -14.95 3.32 -19.70
CA ALA A 144 -16.40 3.26 -19.83
C ALA A 144 -17.07 2.09 -19.08
N ASP A 145 -16.42 0.92 -18.94
CA ASP A 145 -17.06 -0.24 -18.30
C ASP A 145 -16.08 -1.11 -17.48
N TYR A 146 -16.59 -1.69 -16.38
CA TYR A 146 -15.85 -2.65 -15.56
C TYR A 146 -15.56 -3.92 -16.37
N SER A 147 -14.33 -4.02 -16.88
CA SER A 147 -13.98 -5.09 -17.83
C SER A 147 -13.85 -6.47 -17.16
N PRO A 148 -14.09 -7.57 -17.90
CA PRO A 148 -13.83 -8.93 -17.40
C PRO A 148 -12.38 -9.14 -16.92
N LEU A 149 -11.40 -8.49 -17.56
CA LEU A 149 -10.00 -8.54 -17.14
C LEU A 149 -9.77 -7.82 -15.81
N SER A 150 -10.41 -6.66 -15.63
CA SER A 150 -10.36 -5.92 -14.36
C SER A 150 -10.98 -6.75 -13.23
N ARG A 151 -12.13 -7.39 -13.47
CA ARG A 151 -12.76 -8.28 -12.50
C ARG A 151 -11.85 -9.41 -12.06
N PHE A 152 -11.29 -10.14 -13.02
CA PHE A 152 -10.39 -11.26 -12.73
C PHE A 152 -9.15 -10.78 -11.96
N THR A 153 -8.48 -9.74 -12.45
CA THR A 153 -7.25 -9.21 -11.84
C THR A 153 -7.47 -8.70 -10.41
N GLU A 154 -8.59 -8.02 -10.15
CA GLU A 154 -8.92 -7.55 -8.80
C GLU A 154 -9.20 -8.72 -7.84
N LEU A 155 -9.85 -9.78 -8.32
CA LEU A 155 -10.08 -11.00 -7.55
C LEU A 155 -8.77 -11.75 -7.25
N GLU A 156 -7.88 -11.89 -8.23
CA GLU A 156 -6.53 -12.45 -8.01
C GLU A 156 -5.78 -11.70 -6.90
N MET A 157 -5.78 -10.38 -6.95
CA MET A 157 -5.09 -9.55 -5.95
C MET A 157 -5.70 -9.67 -4.56
N LEU A 158 -7.03 -9.74 -4.47
CA LEU A 158 -7.70 -9.94 -3.19
C LEU A 158 -7.36 -11.31 -2.61
N THR A 159 -7.43 -12.38 -3.42
CA THR A 159 -7.04 -13.73 -2.98
C THR A 159 -5.58 -13.77 -2.51
N MET A 160 -4.65 -13.15 -3.25
CA MET A 160 -3.25 -13.05 -2.84
C MET A 160 -3.07 -12.22 -1.56
N GLY A 161 -3.76 -11.09 -1.43
CA GLY A 161 -3.71 -10.23 -0.25
C GLY A 161 -4.26 -10.92 1.01
N ILE A 162 -5.34 -11.70 0.87
CA ILE A 162 -5.92 -12.49 1.96
C ILE A 162 -4.96 -13.61 2.39
N GLU A 163 -4.28 -14.28 1.45
CA GLU A 163 -3.26 -15.27 1.80
C GLU A 163 -2.07 -14.62 2.53
N GLY A 164 -1.60 -13.46 2.04
CA GLY A 164 -0.56 -12.70 2.73
C GLY A 164 -0.96 -12.29 4.16
N LYS A 165 -2.23 -11.93 4.35
CA LYS A 165 -2.79 -11.64 5.68
C LYS A 165 -2.87 -12.88 6.57
N LYS A 166 -3.22 -14.05 6.03
CA LYS A 166 -3.18 -15.31 6.77
C LYS A 166 -1.75 -15.61 7.25
N GLN A 167 -0.78 -15.48 6.35
CA GLN A 167 0.65 -15.64 6.67
C GLN A 167 1.13 -14.65 7.74
N LEU A 168 0.65 -13.41 7.71
CA LEU A 168 0.89 -12.43 8.76
C LEU A 168 0.39 -12.94 10.12
N TRP A 169 -0.87 -13.39 10.22
CA TRP A 169 -1.42 -13.89 11.48
C TRP A 169 -0.64 -15.08 12.04
N THR A 170 -0.27 -16.03 11.18
CA THR A 170 0.61 -17.16 11.55
C THR A 170 1.98 -16.67 12.03
N THR A 171 2.57 -15.69 11.35
CA THR A 171 3.88 -15.11 11.74
C THR A 171 3.80 -14.45 13.12
N LEU A 172 2.72 -13.73 13.41
CA LEU A 172 2.54 -13.09 14.72
C LEU A 172 2.34 -14.10 15.84
N ARG A 173 1.56 -15.14 15.58
CA ARG A 173 1.32 -16.24 16.52
C ARG A 173 2.59 -17.02 16.83
N ASP A 174 3.31 -17.44 15.79
CA ASP A 174 4.35 -18.47 15.91
C ASP A 174 5.76 -17.90 16.04
N LEU A 175 6.05 -16.74 15.44
CA LEU A 175 7.42 -16.22 15.28
C LEU A 175 7.67 -14.90 16.02
N ALA A 176 6.64 -14.07 16.20
CA ALA A 176 6.79 -12.75 16.83
C ALA A 176 6.63 -12.79 18.37
N GLY A 177 6.30 -13.95 18.95
CA GLY A 177 6.02 -14.10 20.39
C GLY A 177 4.76 -13.40 20.86
N LEU A 178 3.92 -12.90 19.94
CA LEU A 178 2.73 -12.12 20.30
C LEU A 178 1.61 -12.99 20.87
N ALA A 179 1.53 -14.28 20.52
CA ALA A 179 0.58 -15.19 21.16
C ALA A 179 0.82 -15.29 22.68
N THR A 180 2.08 -15.28 23.12
CA THR A 180 2.42 -15.28 24.56
C THR A 180 2.20 -13.92 25.21
N GLN A 181 2.49 -12.83 24.49
CA GLN A 181 2.36 -11.46 25.02
C GLN A 181 0.91 -10.98 25.07
N LEU A 182 0.04 -11.48 24.19
CA LEU A 182 -1.34 -11.05 24.01
C LEU A 182 -2.27 -12.29 24.03
N PRO A 183 -2.45 -12.94 25.20
CA PRO A 183 -3.22 -14.18 25.31
C PRO A 183 -4.70 -14.00 24.98
N ASP A 184 -5.22 -12.77 25.06
CA ASP A 184 -6.62 -12.45 24.74
C ASP A 184 -6.89 -12.37 23.22
N VAL A 185 -5.84 -12.41 22.38
CA VAL A 185 -5.98 -12.39 20.92
C VAL A 185 -6.08 -13.81 20.39
N ASP A 186 -7.24 -14.15 19.85
CA ASP A 186 -7.47 -15.44 19.17
C ASP A 186 -6.88 -15.42 17.75
N PHE A 187 -5.59 -15.75 17.64
CA PHE A 187 -4.90 -15.82 16.35
C PHE A 187 -5.44 -16.95 15.46
N ASP A 188 -5.95 -18.03 16.03
CA ASP A 188 -6.47 -19.17 15.27
C ASP A 188 -7.76 -18.77 14.55
N GLN A 189 -8.67 -18.10 15.24
CA GLN A 189 -9.86 -17.52 14.62
C GLN A 189 -9.50 -16.51 13.51
N LEU A 190 -8.45 -15.70 13.68
CA LEU A 190 -8.01 -14.76 12.64
C LEU A 190 -7.47 -15.48 11.39
N ILE A 191 -6.75 -16.58 11.58
CA ILE A 191 -6.23 -17.43 10.49
C ILE A 191 -7.39 -18.12 9.78
N GLU A 192 -8.34 -18.70 10.52
CA GLU A 192 -9.53 -19.35 9.98
C GLU A 192 -10.40 -18.38 9.19
N ARG A 193 -10.64 -17.18 9.72
CA ARG A 193 -11.41 -16.14 9.03
C ARG A 193 -10.74 -15.69 7.74
N ALA A 194 -9.41 -15.60 7.71
CA ALA A 194 -8.68 -15.31 6.47
C ALA A 194 -8.84 -16.47 5.45
N ALA A 195 -8.76 -17.72 5.89
CA ALA A 195 -9.00 -18.88 5.04
C ALA A 195 -10.43 -18.91 4.48
N ALA A 196 -11.44 -18.61 5.30
CA ALA A 196 -12.84 -18.54 4.89
C ALA A 196 -13.09 -17.44 3.84
N GLN A 197 -12.54 -16.24 4.04
CA GLN A 197 -12.63 -15.15 3.06
C GLN A 197 -12.02 -15.52 1.71
N LYS A 198 -10.90 -16.25 1.71
CA LYS A 198 -10.30 -16.76 0.47
C LYS A 198 -11.22 -17.78 -0.20
N ALA A 199 -11.71 -18.76 0.56
CA ALA A 199 -12.60 -19.79 0.07
C ALA A 199 -13.89 -19.21 -0.52
N GLU A 200 -14.35 -18.07 0.00
CA GLU A 200 -15.50 -17.34 -0.51
C GLU A 200 -15.24 -16.67 -1.87
N LEU A 201 -14.06 -16.09 -2.10
CA LEU A 201 -13.73 -15.44 -3.39
C LEU A 201 -13.27 -16.42 -4.46
N GLU A 202 -12.72 -17.56 -4.08
CA GLU A 202 -12.07 -18.51 -4.98
C GLU A 202 -12.99 -19.00 -6.13
N PRO A 203 -14.25 -19.40 -5.89
CA PRO A 203 -15.15 -19.80 -6.98
C PRO A 203 -15.41 -18.68 -7.98
N HIS A 204 -15.53 -17.44 -7.48
CA HIS A 204 -15.74 -16.28 -8.34
C HIS A 204 -14.50 -15.93 -9.16
N ARG A 205 -13.31 -16.04 -8.57
CA ARG A 205 -12.01 -15.84 -9.24
C ARG A 205 -11.84 -16.83 -10.39
N VAL A 206 -12.06 -18.11 -10.12
CA VAL A 206 -11.98 -19.18 -11.13
C VAL A 206 -13.01 -18.96 -12.24
N ARG A 207 -14.26 -18.63 -11.90
CA ARG A 207 -15.29 -18.33 -12.90
C ARG A 207 -14.91 -17.15 -13.79
N ALA A 208 -14.43 -16.04 -13.20
CA ALA A 208 -13.99 -14.86 -13.95
C ALA A 208 -12.82 -15.19 -14.89
N GLY A 209 -11.86 -16.04 -14.45
CA GLY A 209 -10.76 -16.50 -15.30
C GLY A 209 -11.23 -17.37 -16.47
N ARG A 210 -12.17 -18.30 -16.22
CA ARG A 210 -12.78 -19.12 -17.28
C ARG A 210 -13.53 -18.26 -18.30
N GLU A 211 -14.35 -17.32 -17.83
CA GLU A 211 -15.05 -16.37 -18.70
C GLU A 211 -14.08 -15.54 -19.54
N LEU A 212 -12.98 -15.07 -18.95
CA LEU A 212 -11.98 -14.26 -19.65
C LEU A 212 -11.21 -15.04 -20.73
N PHE A 213 -10.70 -16.22 -20.38
CA PHE A 213 -9.74 -16.96 -21.22
C PHE A 213 -10.36 -18.07 -22.08
N ILE A 214 -11.46 -18.69 -21.65
CA ILE A 214 -12.06 -19.83 -22.36
C ILE A 214 -13.20 -19.37 -23.28
N SER A 215 -14.04 -18.41 -22.86
CA SER A 215 -15.19 -17.97 -23.67
C SER A 215 -14.82 -17.22 -24.96
N ARG A 216 -13.57 -16.72 -25.07
CA ARG A 216 -13.03 -16.06 -26.27
C ARG A 216 -12.14 -16.95 -27.14
N GLY A 217 -11.90 -18.20 -26.74
CA GLY A 217 -10.95 -19.10 -27.40
C GLY A 217 -11.53 -19.99 -28.51
N LEU A 218 -12.86 -20.12 -28.63
CA LEU A 218 -13.48 -21.12 -29.54
C LEU A 218 -14.66 -20.59 -30.37
N SER A 219 -14.69 -19.30 -30.73
CA SER A 219 -15.74 -18.77 -31.62
C SER A 219 -15.25 -17.74 -32.65
N GLY A 220 -14.03 -17.89 -33.16
CA GLY A 220 -13.39 -16.85 -33.97
C GLY A 220 -12.49 -17.32 -35.11
N ARG A 221 -12.73 -18.50 -35.68
CA ARG A 221 -12.36 -18.82 -37.08
C ARG A 221 -13.49 -19.63 -37.69
N SER A 222 -14.59 -18.94 -37.98
CA SER A 222 -15.52 -19.39 -39.01
C SER A 222 -14.75 -19.37 -40.32
N CYS A 223 -14.70 -20.52 -40.99
CA CYS A 223 -14.27 -20.66 -42.36
C CYS A 223 -15.10 -19.69 -43.22
N VAL A 224 -14.43 -18.80 -43.95
CA VAL A 224 -15.02 -18.04 -45.05
C VAL A 224 -14.32 -18.53 -46.32
N GLY A 225 -15.08 -19.23 -47.18
CA GLY A 225 -14.88 -19.53 -48.61
C GLY A 225 -13.47 -19.89 -49.12
N GLY A 226 -13.22 -21.01 -49.78
CA GLY A 226 -14.09 -21.96 -50.47
C GLY A 226 -13.27 -23.13 -51.02
N ASP A 227 -13.99 -24.11 -51.57
CA ASP A 227 -13.53 -25.30 -52.27
C ASP A 227 -12.93 -26.48 -51.48
N ARG A 228 -13.77 -27.53 -51.46
CA ARG A 228 -13.48 -28.97 -51.56
C ARG A 228 -13.17 -29.76 -50.26
N LEU A 229 -14.20 -30.54 -49.90
CA LEU A 229 -14.14 -31.93 -49.38
C LEU A 229 -13.45 -32.12 -48.02
N CYS A 230 -14.21 -31.90 -46.94
CA CYS A 230 -14.00 -32.63 -45.69
C CYS A 230 -15.13 -33.67 -45.54
N GLN A 231 -14.93 -34.83 -46.15
CA GLN A 231 -15.71 -36.02 -45.84
C GLN A 231 -15.45 -36.42 -44.38
N PHE A 232 -16.53 -36.52 -43.62
CA PHE A 232 -16.58 -37.14 -42.31
C PHE A 232 -16.12 -38.60 -42.43
N ARG A 233 -15.01 -38.98 -41.78
CA ARG A 233 -14.70 -40.39 -41.53
C ARG A 233 -14.59 -40.60 -40.02
N ALA A 234 -15.62 -41.25 -39.48
CA ALA A 234 -15.64 -41.74 -38.11
C ALA A 234 -14.49 -42.73 -37.92
N ILE A 235 -13.59 -42.44 -36.98
CA ILE A 235 -12.59 -43.40 -36.53
C ILE A 235 -13.28 -44.29 -35.48
N ARG A 236 -13.72 -45.47 -35.91
CA ARG A 236 -13.76 -46.65 -35.04
C ARG A 236 -12.32 -47.06 -34.76
N SER A 237 -12.03 -47.49 -33.54
CA SER A 237 -10.81 -48.24 -33.22
C SER A 237 -11.10 -49.23 -32.09
N PRO A 238 -10.31 -50.31 -32.02
CA PRO A 238 -10.73 -51.67 -31.66
C PRO A 238 -10.87 -51.93 -30.16
#